data_AF-A0A4P7JA72-F1
#
_entry.id   AF-A0A4P7JA72-F1
#
_cell.length_a   1.000
_cell.length_b   1.000
_cell.length_c   1.000
_cell.angle_alpha   90.00
_cell.angle_beta   90.00
_cell.angle_gamma   90.00
#
_symmetry.space_group_name_H-M   'P 1'
#
loop_
_entity.id
_entity.type
_entity.pdbx_description
1 polymer ?
#
loop_
_entity_poly.entity_id
_entity_poly.type
_entity_poly.pdbx_seq_one_letter_code
_entity_poly.pdbx_strand_id
1 'polypeptide(L)'
;MRALIVVFLCISNSGLAQGAEVGRFGCEILDRPAELTFNGFSDAWRSIAADRLYSLTRHQNAVEVGTCDCGVLRPDWTETLEMFEALGFSTGPSSAYRDWSSEVYSPQIADLRRTVQDMCGGAN
;
A
#
# COMPACT_ATOMS: atom_id res chain seq x y z
N MET A 1 -26.32 45.14 35.68
CA MET A 1 -27.10 44.07 35.04
C MET A 1 -26.29 43.49 33.89
N ARG A 2 -25.93 42.21 34.02
CA ARG A 2 -25.55 41.21 33.00
C ARG A 2 -24.51 41.57 31.92
N ALA A 3 -23.28 41.12 32.17
CA ALA A 3 -22.28 40.83 31.15
C ALA A 3 -22.71 39.60 30.32
N LEU A 4 -22.58 39.68 29.00
CA LEU A 4 -22.89 38.61 28.05
C LEU A 4 -21.56 38.07 27.52
N ILE A 5 -21.11 36.93 28.07
CA ILE A 5 -19.94 36.20 27.59
C ILE A 5 -20.42 35.32 26.44
N VAL A 6 -20.01 35.67 25.22
CA VAL A 6 -20.19 34.80 24.04
C VAL A 6 -19.07 33.77 24.07
N VAL A 7 -19.40 32.55 24.48
CA VAL A 7 -18.50 31.39 24.38
C VAL A 7 -18.50 30.94 22.93
N PHE A 8 -17.45 31.31 22.19
CA PHE A 8 -17.13 30.68 20.91
C PHE A 8 -16.66 29.25 21.18
N LEU A 9 -17.58 28.30 21.10
CA LEU A 9 -17.27 26.88 20.95
C LEU A 9 -16.66 26.69 19.56
N CYS A 10 -15.34 26.84 19.48
CA CYS A 10 -14.58 26.22 18.41
C CYS A 10 -14.68 24.71 18.61
N ILE A 11 -15.69 24.09 18.01
CA ILE A 11 -15.68 22.66 17.74
C ILE A 11 -14.59 22.49 16.69
N SER A 12 -13.34 22.39 17.16
CA SER A 12 -12.25 21.84 16.38
C SER A 12 -12.69 20.43 16.04
N ASN A 13 -13.20 20.28 14.81
CA ASN A 13 -13.39 18.99 14.18
C ASN A 13 -11.99 18.42 13.97
N SER A 14 -11.42 17.87 15.04
CA SER A 14 -10.27 16.98 14.99
C SER A 14 -10.74 15.69 14.34
N GLY A 15 -11.13 15.77 13.07
CA GLY A 15 -11.06 14.62 12.18
C GLY A 15 -9.62 14.16 12.29
N LEU A 16 -9.43 12.97 12.85
CA LEU A 16 -8.17 12.27 12.83
C LEU A 16 -7.68 12.29 11.39
N ALA A 17 -6.77 13.22 11.07
CA ALA A 17 -5.85 13.02 9.97
C ALA A 17 -5.00 11.83 10.43
N GLN A 18 -5.49 10.63 10.12
CA GLN A 18 -4.69 9.42 10.14
C GLN A 18 -3.55 9.74 9.20
N GLY A 19 -2.39 10.09 9.78
CA GLY A 19 -1.23 10.47 9.00
C GLY A 19 -0.96 9.37 7.99
N ALA A 20 -0.75 9.77 6.73
CA ALA A 20 -0.32 8.89 5.66
C ALA A 20 0.70 7.87 6.20
N GLU A 21 0.44 6.57 6.04
CA GLU A 21 1.35 5.54 6.52
C GLU A 21 2.67 5.69 5.78
N VAL A 22 3.67 6.30 6.44
CA VAL A 22 5.00 6.43 5.87
C VAL A 22 5.67 5.06 5.94
N GLY A 23 5.94 4.48 4.78
CA GLY A 23 6.63 3.22 4.67
C GLY A 23 8.05 3.30 5.21
N ARG A 24 8.66 2.14 5.45
CA ARG A 24 10.02 1.99 6.00
C ARG A 24 11.11 2.78 5.25
N PHE A 25 10.85 3.19 4.03
CA PHE A 25 11.78 3.91 3.15
C PHE A 25 11.47 5.41 3.02
N GLY A 26 10.67 5.98 3.92
CA GLY A 26 10.40 7.43 3.98
C GLY A 26 9.33 7.94 3.02
N CYS A 27 8.76 7.07 2.18
CA CYS A 27 7.67 7.40 1.27
C CYS A 27 6.32 6.92 1.81
N GLU A 28 5.31 7.77 1.68
CA GLU A 28 3.90 7.42 1.90
C GLU A 28 3.50 6.17 1.11
N ILE A 29 2.73 5.31 1.75
CA ILE A 29 2.03 4.20 1.11
C ILE A 29 0.64 4.70 0.76
N LEU A 30 0.24 4.56 -0.51
CA LEU A 30 -1.11 4.93 -0.91
C LEU A 30 -2.11 3.97 -0.29
N ASP A 31 -3.21 4.53 0.19
CA ASP A 31 -4.35 3.74 0.62
C ASP A 31 -4.86 2.87 -0.52
N ARG A 32 -5.16 1.62 -0.20
CA ARG A 32 -5.73 0.68 -1.16
C ARG A 32 -7.11 1.16 -1.60
N PRO A 33 -7.41 1.18 -2.92
CA PRO A 33 -8.69 1.65 -3.41
C PRO A 33 -9.83 0.70 -3.01
N ALA A 34 -11.06 1.20 -3.09
CA ALA A 34 -12.25 0.48 -2.62
C ALA A 34 -12.49 -0.81 -3.43
N GLU A 35 -12.24 -0.78 -4.73
CA GLU A 35 -12.35 -1.91 -5.65
C GLU A 35 -11.36 -3.06 -5.34
N LEU A 36 -10.27 -2.77 -4.63
CA LEU A 36 -9.31 -3.78 -4.15
C LEU A 36 -9.49 -4.10 -2.66
N THR A 37 -10.54 -3.57 -2.03
CA THR A 37 -10.81 -3.76 -0.60
C THR A 37 -12.01 -4.68 -0.40
N PHE A 38 -11.72 -5.90 0.05
CA PHE A 38 -12.69 -6.96 0.26
C PHE A 38 -12.86 -7.24 1.76
N ASN A 39 -14.10 -7.14 2.24
CA ASN A 39 -14.45 -7.29 3.67
C ASN A 39 -15.10 -8.65 3.99
N GLY A 40 -15.43 -9.46 2.97
CA GLY A 40 -16.05 -10.77 3.15
C GLY A 40 -15.03 -11.83 3.55
N PHE A 41 -15.42 -12.78 4.41
CA PHE A 41 -14.52 -13.86 4.86
C PHE A 41 -13.96 -14.70 3.69
N SER A 42 -14.79 -15.00 2.69
CA SER A 42 -14.37 -15.76 1.49
C SER A 42 -13.40 -15.00 0.59
N ASP A 43 -13.40 -13.66 0.68
CA ASP A 43 -12.75 -12.79 -0.29
C ASP A 43 -11.64 -11.94 0.32
N ALA A 44 -11.45 -11.97 1.65
CA ALA A 44 -10.42 -11.21 2.36
C ALA A 44 -9.00 -11.49 1.85
N TRP A 45 -8.75 -12.68 1.28
CA TRP A 45 -7.47 -13.01 0.66
C TRP A 45 -7.15 -12.10 -0.54
N ARG A 46 -8.15 -11.53 -1.22
CA ARG A 46 -7.99 -10.61 -2.34
C ARG A 46 -7.37 -9.29 -1.89
N SER A 47 -7.78 -8.76 -0.75
CA SER A 47 -7.15 -7.59 -0.13
C SER A 47 -5.65 -7.84 0.13
N ILE A 48 -5.32 -9.03 0.64
CA ILE A 48 -3.92 -9.44 0.89
C ILE A 48 -3.15 -9.58 -0.44
N ALA A 49 -3.78 -10.14 -1.46
CA ALA A 49 -3.18 -10.30 -2.78
C ALA A 49 -2.86 -8.93 -3.40
N ALA A 50 -3.78 -7.96 -3.31
CA ALA A 50 -3.56 -6.59 -3.77
C ALA A 50 -2.39 -5.92 -3.03
N ASP A 51 -2.33 -6.01 -1.71
CA ASP A 51 -1.24 -5.43 -0.91
C ASP A 51 0.12 -6.04 -1.26
N ARG A 52 0.15 -7.35 -1.49
CA ARG A 52 1.39 -8.06 -1.87
C ARG A 52 1.83 -7.70 -3.26
N LEU A 53 0.90 -7.55 -4.20
CA LEU A 53 1.20 -7.13 -5.56
C LEU A 53 1.76 -5.71 -5.58
N TYR A 54 1.08 -4.77 -4.91
CA TYR A 54 1.58 -3.40 -4.72
C TYR A 54 2.96 -3.38 -4.06
N SER A 55 3.15 -4.20 -3.02
CA SER A 55 4.44 -4.36 -2.36
C SER A 55 5.49 -4.93 -3.32
N LEU A 56 5.17 -5.88 -4.19
CA LEU A 56 6.13 -6.42 -5.13
C LEU A 56 6.54 -5.36 -6.16
N THR A 57 5.56 -4.75 -6.83
CA THR A 57 5.76 -3.74 -7.89
C THR A 57 6.61 -2.58 -7.40
N ARG A 58 6.30 -2.00 -6.23
CA ARG A 58 7.07 -0.84 -5.72
C ARG A 58 8.55 -1.14 -5.51
N HIS A 59 8.91 -2.36 -5.07
CA HIS A 59 10.30 -2.70 -4.82
C HIS A 59 11.01 -3.11 -6.11
N GLN A 60 10.32 -3.81 -7.03
CA GLN A 60 10.84 -4.10 -8.36
C GLN A 60 11.18 -2.81 -9.09
N ASN A 61 10.23 -1.87 -9.19
CA ASN A 61 10.44 -0.60 -9.87
C ASN A 61 11.61 0.20 -9.28
N ALA A 62 11.72 0.25 -7.96
CA ALA A 62 12.83 0.95 -7.29
C ALA A 62 14.19 0.32 -7.62
N VAL A 63 14.28 -1.01 -7.61
CA VAL A 63 15.51 -1.75 -7.94
C VAL A 63 15.86 -1.62 -9.42
N GLU A 64 14.88 -1.76 -10.32
CA GLU A 64 15.06 -1.68 -11.76
C GLU A 64 15.51 -0.29 -12.22
N VAL A 65 14.93 0.76 -11.66
CA VAL A 65 15.29 2.16 -11.96
C VAL A 65 16.54 2.59 -11.18
N GLY A 66 16.84 1.93 -10.05
CA GLY A 66 17.97 2.27 -9.20
C GLY A 66 17.75 3.56 -8.40
N THR A 67 16.52 3.84 -7.95
CA THR A 67 16.17 5.11 -7.28
C THR A 67 15.35 4.91 -6.00
N CYS A 68 15.42 5.93 -5.14
CA CYS A 68 14.61 6.07 -3.93
C CYS A 68 13.54 7.15 -4.07
N ASP A 69 13.30 7.63 -5.30
CA ASP A 69 12.25 8.60 -5.57
C ASP A 69 10.88 8.05 -5.17
N CYS A 70 10.13 8.84 -4.42
CA CYS A 70 8.81 8.41 -3.94
C CYS A 70 7.80 8.20 -5.07
N GLY A 71 7.96 8.80 -6.25
CA GLY A 71 7.16 8.47 -7.43
C GLY A 71 7.36 7.03 -7.92
N VAL A 72 8.52 6.42 -7.64
CA VAL A 72 8.80 5.02 -7.98
C VAL A 72 8.43 4.08 -6.82
N LEU A 73 8.76 4.48 -5.58
CA LEU A 73 8.42 3.71 -4.38
C LEU A 73 6.94 3.78 -3.98
N ARG A 74 6.13 4.59 -4.67
CA ARG A 74 4.69 4.76 -4.48
C ARG A 74 3.99 4.63 -5.85
N PRO A 75 4.00 3.42 -6.45
CA PRO A 75 3.36 3.20 -7.75
C PRO A 75 1.87 3.50 -7.65
N ASP A 76 1.27 3.86 -8.78
CA ASP A 76 -0.18 4.04 -8.84
C ASP A 76 -0.90 2.68 -8.76
N TRP A 77 -2.08 2.67 -8.17
CA TRP A 77 -2.88 1.44 -8.04
C TRP A 77 -3.42 0.92 -9.37
N THR A 78 -3.47 1.73 -10.42
CA THR A 78 -3.96 1.33 -11.76
C THR A 78 -3.13 0.16 -12.31
N GLU A 79 -1.81 0.22 -12.22
CA GLU A 79 -0.93 -0.88 -12.66
C GLU A 79 -1.20 -2.15 -11.83
N THR A 80 -1.39 -1.98 -10.52
CA THR A 80 -1.73 -3.09 -9.62
C THR A 80 -3.10 -3.70 -9.99
N LEU A 81 -4.08 -2.88 -10.37
CA LEU A 81 -5.41 -3.35 -10.78
C LEU A 81 -5.33 -4.20 -12.05
N GLU A 82 -4.61 -3.73 -13.07
CA GLU A 82 -4.41 -4.47 -14.32
C GLU A 82 -3.74 -5.84 -14.07
N MET A 83 -2.67 -5.85 -13.27
CA MET A 83 -1.99 -7.10 -12.88
C MET A 83 -2.91 -8.02 -12.06
N PHE A 84 -3.70 -7.46 -11.16
CA PHE A 84 -4.62 -8.21 -10.30
C PHE A 84 -5.68 -8.94 -11.14
N GLU A 85 -6.22 -8.29 -12.16
CA GLU A 85 -7.14 -8.89 -13.12
C GLU A 85 -6.44 -9.93 -14.00
N ALA A 86 -5.25 -9.62 -14.51
CA ALA A 86 -4.47 -10.53 -15.36
C ALA A 86 -4.09 -11.84 -14.64
N LEU A 87 -3.81 -11.78 -13.33
CA LEU A 87 -3.57 -12.93 -12.47
C LEU A 87 -4.84 -13.71 -12.11
N GLY A 88 -6.01 -13.22 -12.55
CA GLY A 88 -7.31 -13.83 -12.28
C GLY A 88 -7.75 -13.71 -10.83
N PHE A 89 -7.19 -12.79 -10.03
CA PHE A 89 -7.56 -12.66 -8.62
C PHE A 89 -8.96 -12.08 -8.43
N SER A 90 -9.45 -11.30 -9.38
CA SER A 90 -10.80 -10.72 -9.35
C SER A 90 -11.90 -11.78 -9.29
N THR A 91 -11.83 -12.81 -10.15
CA THR A 91 -12.88 -13.82 -10.29
C THR A 91 -12.45 -15.23 -9.90
N GLY A 92 -11.15 -15.47 -9.74
CA GLY A 92 -10.58 -16.79 -9.48
C GLY A 92 -10.70 -17.26 -8.04
N PRO A 93 -10.36 -18.54 -7.79
CA PRO A 93 -10.28 -19.11 -6.44
C PRO A 93 -9.03 -18.62 -5.69
N SER A 94 -9.05 -18.72 -4.36
CA SER A 94 -7.91 -18.35 -3.51
C SER A 94 -6.64 -19.18 -3.76
N SER A 95 -6.75 -20.33 -4.44
CA SER A 95 -5.59 -21.10 -4.89
C SER A 95 -4.75 -20.33 -5.92
N ALA A 96 -5.36 -19.52 -6.79
CA ALA A 96 -4.61 -18.72 -7.76
C ALA A 96 -3.61 -17.77 -7.07
N TYR A 97 -4.07 -17.12 -6.00
CA TYR A 97 -3.20 -16.30 -5.16
C TYR A 97 -2.16 -17.13 -4.40
N ARG A 98 -2.52 -18.31 -3.89
CA ARG A 98 -1.59 -19.18 -3.17
C ARG A 98 -0.43 -19.62 -4.07
N ASP A 99 -0.75 -20.04 -5.29
CA ASP A 99 0.21 -20.53 -6.28
C ASP A 99 1.13 -19.38 -6.69
N TRP A 100 0.57 -18.24 -7.13
CA TRP A 100 1.35 -17.03 -7.43
C TRP A 100 2.22 -16.58 -6.25
N SER A 101 1.67 -16.59 -5.03
CA SER A 101 2.42 -16.14 -3.86
C SER A 101 3.60 -17.06 -3.56
N SER A 102 3.47 -18.36 -3.83
CA SER A 102 4.54 -19.34 -3.62
C SER A 102 5.61 -19.26 -4.70
N GLU A 103 5.21 -19.05 -5.95
CA GLU A 103 6.10 -19.11 -7.12
C GLU A 103 6.76 -17.77 -7.43
N VAL A 104 6.09 -16.66 -7.15
CA VAL A 104 6.52 -15.32 -7.58
C VAL A 104 6.85 -14.45 -6.36
N TYR A 105 5.86 -14.21 -5.49
CA TYR A 105 6.00 -13.20 -4.43
C TYR A 105 7.02 -13.60 -3.36
N SER A 106 6.84 -14.78 -2.75
CA SER A 106 7.66 -15.20 -1.59
C SER A 106 9.13 -15.38 -1.93
N PRO A 107 9.51 -15.94 -3.09
CA PRO A 107 10.92 -16.07 -3.47
C PRO A 107 11.64 -14.73 -3.68
N GLN A 108 10.92 -13.67 -4.08
CA GLN A 108 11.54 -12.42 -4.52
C GLN A 108 11.50 -11.32 -3.46
N ILE A 109 10.41 -11.20 -2.71
CA ILE A 109 10.11 -10.00 -1.93
C ILE A 109 11.14 -9.70 -0.83
N ALA A 110 11.73 -10.72 -0.22
CA ALA A 110 12.72 -10.53 0.84
C ALA A 110 14.00 -9.89 0.30
N ASP A 111 14.46 -10.36 -0.87
CA ASP A 111 15.65 -9.83 -1.52
C ASP A 111 15.44 -8.42 -2.06
N LEU A 112 14.29 -8.17 -2.69
CA LEU A 112 13.89 -6.84 -3.16
C LEU A 112 13.83 -5.83 -2.01
N ARG A 113 13.20 -6.20 -0.88
CA ARG A 113 13.15 -5.34 0.32
C ARG A 113 14.53 -5.03 0.87
N ARG A 114 15.42 -6.03 0.92
CA ARG A 114 16.80 -5.85 1.38
C ARG A 114 17.56 -4.92 0.43
N THR A 115 17.46 -5.13 -0.89
CA THR A 115 18.13 -4.29 -1.88
C THR A 115 17.64 -2.84 -1.82
N VAL A 116 16.32 -2.61 -1.73
CA VAL A 116 15.77 -1.27 -1.53
C VAL A 116 16.23 -0.67 -0.20
N GLN A 117 16.32 -1.46 0.87
CA GLN A 117 16.87 -1.00 2.15
C GLN A 117 18.34 -0.59 2.03
N ASP A 118 19.15 -1.34 1.30
CA ASP A 118 20.57 -1.03 1.08
C ASP A 118 20.73 0.24 0.23
N MET A 119 19.83 0.47 -0.73
CA MET A 119 19.81 1.66 -1.58
C MET A 119 19.29 2.92 -0.87
N CYS A 120 18.19 2.79 -0.14
CA CYS A 120 17.39 3.91 0.35
C CYS A 120 17.43 4.09 1.86
N GLY A 121 17.96 3.11 2.60
CA GLY A 121 18.10 3.14 4.04
C GLY A 121 19.28 3.96 4.57
N GLY A 122 20.04 4.61 3.67
CA GLY A 122 21.24 5.37 4.00
C GLY A 122 21.01 6.87 4.17
N ALA A 123 20.64 7.27 5.38
CA ALA A 123 20.93 8.52 6.12
C ALA A 123 19.72 9.00 6.94
N ASN A 124 19.44 8.29 8.03
CA ASN A 124 19.03 8.98 9.26
C ASN A 124 20.29 9.38 10.02
#